data_AF-A0A7V2X7M8-F1
#
_entry.id   AF-A0A7V2X7M8-F1
#
_cell.length_a   1.000
_cell.length_b   1.000
_cell.length_c   1.000
_cell.angle_alpha   90.00
_cell.angle_beta   90.00
_cell.angle_gamma   90.00
#
_symmetry.space_group_name_H-M   'P 1'
#
loop_
_entity.id
_entity.type
_entity.pdbx_description
1 polymer ?
#
loop_
_entity_poly.entity_id
_entity_poly.type
_entity_poly.pdbx_seq_one_letter_code
_entity_poly.pdbx_strand_id
1 'polypeptide(L)'
;PDNLQTYLEGCRKGGTAAFAPDYAGAVVAASCNHGGENHPQAVVVHATEGELAAALAHLRDPQSRVSAHYVVDRDGTVYQLVPERVAAYHVACGVEGCVSSCPPFLCGDGRPESRSIGIELVNRGKVPQDWPGAVYEDYGMAFGWRWWEDYPQAQRDALKRLVEDIAGRWGIAVDPEHVVGHYRVQGKRDPGPALNLFWERNGNPRGRAVFP
;
A
#
# COMPACT_ATOMS: atom_id res chain seq x y z
N PRO A 1 -23.41 1.64 -9.90
CA PRO A 1 -23.11 2.30 -11.20
C PRO A 1 -21.83 1.70 -11.78
N ASP A 2 -21.72 1.63 -13.11
CA ASP A 2 -20.57 1.08 -13.83
C ASP A 2 -19.37 2.04 -13.74
N ASN A 3 -18.87 2.26 -12.52
CA ASN A 3 -17.77 3.17 -12.17
C ASN A 3 -16.49 2.85 -12.98
N LEU A 4 -16.35 1.58 -13.35
CA LEU A 4 -15.20 1.07 -14.09
C LEU A 4 -15.18 1.59 -15.53
N GLN A 5 -16.30 1.55 -16.26
CA GLN A 5 -16.32 2.08 -17.63
C GLN A 5 -16.04 3.59 -17.66
N THR A 6 -16.63 4.36 -16.75
CA THR A 6 -16.37 5.81 -16.65
C THR A 6 -14.90 6.09 -16.39
N TYR A 7 -14.27 5.35 -15.48
CA TYR A 7 -12.84 5.43 -15.20
C TYR A 7 -11.99 5.14 -16.45
N LEU A 8 -12.22 4.00 -17.10
CA LEU A 8 -11.46 3.55 -18.26
C LEU A 8 -11.62 4.49 -19.47
N GLU A 9 -12.81 5.06 -19.68
CA GLU A 9 -13.03 6.08 -20.70
C GLU A 9 -12.30 7.39 -20.39
N GLY A 10 -12.36 7.85 -19.14
CA GLY A 10 -11.67 9.06 -18.71
C GLY A 10 -10.15 8.95 -18.86
N CYS A 11 -9.59 7.77 -18.57
CA CYS A 11 -8.17 7.53 -18.80
C CYS A 11 -7.76 7.56 -20.27
N ARG A 12 -8.59 6.99 -21.17
CA ARG A 12 -8.35 7.05 -22.62
C ARG A 12 -8.44 8.47 -23.18
N LYS A 13 -9.25 9.35 -22.58
CA LYS A 13 -9.53 10.72 -23.07
C LYS A 13 -8.64 11.81 -22.46
N GLY A 14 -7.43 11.48 -21.99
CA GLY A 14 -6.43 12.47 -21.57
C GLY A 14 -6.39 12.77 -20.06
N GLY A 15 -6.76 11.79 -19.21
CA GLY A 15 -6.48 11.84 -17.77
C GLY A 15 -7.55 12.47 -16.88
N THR A 16 -8.77 12.68 -17.39
CA THR A 16 -9.93 13.15 -16.61
C THR A 16 -10.73 11.99 -16.01
N ALA A 17 -10.04 10.97 -15.51
CA ALA A 17 -10.67 9.79 -14.95
C ALA A 17 -11.43 10.14 -13.65
N ALA A 18 -12.67 9.68 -13.58
CA ALA A 18 -13.53 9.83 -12.42
C ALA A 18 -14.24 8.51 -12.14
N PHE A 19 -14.41 8.20 -10.86
CA PHE A 19 -15.15 7.04 -10.37
C PHE A 19 -15.68 7.36 -8.97
N ALA A 20 -16.74 6.68 -8.54
CA ALA A 20 -17.08 6.68 -7.12
C ALA A 20 -16.14 5.71 -6.39
N PRO A 21 -15.59 6.09 -5.23
CA PRO A 21 -14.61 5.26 -4.54
C PRO A 21 -15.25 3.95 -4.06
N ASP A 22 -14.46 2.87 -4.09
CA ASP A 22 -14.84 1.57 -3.55
C ASP A 22 -14.91 1.65 -2.01
N TYR A 23 -13.89 2.25 -1.38
CA TYR A 23 -13.94 2.64 0.04
C TYR A 23 -14.70 3.95 0.21
N ALA A 24 -15.89 3.91 0.82
CA ALA A 24 -16.78 5.07 0.91
C ALA A 24 -16.18 6.32 1.57
N GLY A 25 -15.16 6.15 2.42
CA GLY A 25 -14.46 7.26 3.08
C GLY A 25 -13.30 7.86 2.29
N ALA A 26 -13.01 7.37 1.08
CA ALA A 26 -11.86 7.82 0.29
C ALA A 26 -12.13 9.10 -0.50
N VAL A 27 -11.12 9.97 -0.58
CA VAL A 27 -11.04 11.07 -1.54
C VAL A 27 -10.50 10.52 -2.85
N VAL A 28 -11.21 10.72 -3.96
CA VAL A 28 -10.74 10.24 -5.28
C VAL A 28 -9.65 11.17 -5.83
N ALA A 29 -8.49 10.59 -6.11
CA ALA A 29 -7.33 11.25 -6.71
C ALA A 29 -6.85 10.43 -7.90
N ALA A 30 -7.72 10.26 -8.91
CA ALA A 30 -7.54 9.27 -9.96
C ALA A 30 -6.14 9.27 -10.62
N SER A 31 -5.60 8.07 -10.80
CA SER A 31 -4.43 7.76 -11.62
C SER A 31 -4.86 6.94 -12.82
N CYS A 32 -4.25 7.17 -13.97
CA CYS A 32 -4.44 6.37 -15.18
C CYS A 32 -3.29 5.39 -15.44
N ASN A 33 -2.35 5.27 -14.49
CA ASN A 33 -1.38 4.20 -14.47
C ASN A 33 -2.08 2.96 -13.93
N HIS A 34 -2.63 2.12 -14.81
CA HIS A 34 -3.32 0.91 -14.41
C HIS A 34 -3.09 -0.20 -15.43
N GLY A 35 -3.14 -1.44 -14.96
CA GLY A 35 -3.08 -2.66 -15.73
C GLY A 35 -4.44 -3.12 -16.22
N GLY A 36 -4.56 -4.42 -16.43
CA GLY A 36 -5.81 -5.08 -16.80
C GLY A 36 -6.75 -5.26 -15.61
N GLU A 37 -7.61 -6.27 -15.72
CA GLU A 37 -8.50 -6.67 -14.64
C GLU A 37 -7.72 -7.11 -13.39
N ASN A 38 -8.22 -6.76 -12.21
CA ASN A 38 -7.70 -7.22 -10.94
C ASN A 38 -8.64 -8.26 -10.34
N HIS A 39 -8.05 -9.33 -9.80
CA HIS A 39 -8.74 -10.35 -9.01
C HIS A 39 -8.06 -10.46 -7.64
N PRO A 40 -8.29 -9.48 -6.73
CA PRO A 40 -7.57 -9.39 -5.48
C PRO A 40 -7.76 -10.62 -4.58
N GLN A 41 -6.64 -11.17 -4.12
CA GLN A 41 -6.57 -12.23 -3.12
C GLN A 41 -5.68 -11.82 -1.92
N ALA A 42 -5.03 -10.66 -1.99
CA ALA A 42 -4.18 -10.12 -0.93
C ALA A 42 -4.22 -8.59 -0.89
N VAL A 43 -3.69 -8.03 0.19
CA VAL A 43 -3.32 -6.61 0.31
C VAL A 43 -1.81 -6.52 0.44
N VAL A 44 -1.19 -5.65 -0.35
CA VAL A 44 0.24 -5.32 -0.23
C VAL A 44 0.36 -3.90 0.29
N VAL A 45 0.99 -3.74 1.44
CA VAL A 45 1.22 -2.45 2.10
C VAL A 45 2.62 -1.96 1.80
N HIS A 46 2.71 -0.68 1.44
CA HIS A 46 3.92 0.03 1.02
C HIS A 46 4.10 1.28 1.88
N ALA A 47 5.26 1.92 1.72
CA ALA A 47 5.51 3.25 2.23
C ALA A 47 5.98 4.15 1.08
N THR A 48 5.49 5.37 1.03
CA THR A 48 5.80 6.30 -0.07
C THR A 48 7.25 6.79 -0.07
N GLU A 49 7.96 6.59 1.04
CA GLU A 49 9.28 7.16 1.33
C GLU A 49 9.35 8.68 1.11
N GLY A 50 8.24 9.39 1.41
CA GLY A 50 8.08 10.81 1.10
C GLY A 50 6.88 11.50 1.73
N GLU A 51 6.40 12.55 1.06
CA GLU A 51 5.28 13.39 1.50
C GLU A 51 4.06 13.20 0.60
N LEU A 52 2.86 13.45 1.14
CA LEU A 52 1.59 13.19 0.46
C LEU A 52 1.52 13.84 -0.93
N ALA A 53 1.82 15.13 -1.03
CA ALA A 53 1.70 15.86 -2.28
C ALA A 53 2.61 15.29 -3.38
N ALA A 54 3.84 14.91 -3.02
CA ALA A 54 4.78 14.30 -3.94
C ALA A 54 4.37 12.87 -4.33
N ALA A 55 3.90 12.08 -3.37
CA ALA A 55 3.41 10.73 -3.61
C ALA A 55 2.20 10.73 -4.56
N LEU A 56 1.18 11.56 -4.30
CA LEU A 56 0.01 11.69 -5.17
C LEU A 56 0.40 12.20 -6.57
N ALA A 57 1.31 13.17 -6.67
CA ALA A 57 1.78 13.65 -7.96
C ALA A 57 2.47 12.53 -8.76
N HIS A 58 3.37 11.78 -8.12
CA HIS A 58 4.13 10.71 -8.78
C HIS A 58 3.25 9.53 -9.21
N LEU A 59 2.35 9.06 -8.34
CA LEU A 59 1.47 7.91 -8.62
C LEU A 59 0.43 8.23 -9.70
N ARG A 60 0.20 9.50 -10.02
CA ARG A 60 -0.74 9.98 -11.05
C ARG A 60 -0.05 10.43 -12.33
N ASP A 61 1.27 10.60 -12.31
CA ASP A 61 2.06 10.98 -13.48
C ASP A 61 2.13 9.82 -14.48
N PRO A 62 1.61 9.95 -15.71
CA PRO A 62 1.70 8.91 -16.74
C PRO A 62 3.14 8.45 -17.05
N GLN A 63 4.14 9.31 -16.79
CA GLN A 63 5.54 8.98 -17.02
C GLN A 63 6.14 8.07 -15.94
N SER A 64 5.58 8.07 -14.72
CA SER A 64 6.09 7.25 -13.62
C SER A 64 5.87 5.75 -13.84
N ARG A 65 4.80 5.39 -14.55
CA ARG A 65 4.36 4.01 -14.79
C ARG A 65 4.16 3.19 -13.51
N VAL A 66 3.94 3.86 -12.39
CA VAL A 66 3.60 3.26 -11.09
C VAL A 66 2.31 3.87 -10.55
N SER A 67 1.61 3.12 -9.73
CA SER A 67 0.40 3.57 -9.03
C SER A 67 0.11 2.64 -7.86
N ALA A 68 -0.84 3.05 -7.01
CA ALA A 68 -1.43 2.20 -5.99
C ALA A 68 -2.95 2.35 -6.06
N HIS A 69 -3.70 1.44 -5.44
CA HIS A 69 -5.14 1.61 -5.32
C HIS A 69 -5.45 2.71 -4.32
N TYR A 70 -4.74 2.70 -3.19
CA TYR A 70 -4.95 3.64 -2.09
C TYR A 70 -3.65 4.31 -1.62
N VAL A 71 -3.79 5.53 -1.12
CA VAL A 71 -2.78 6.23 -0.31
C VAL A 71 -3.42 6.63 1.01
N VAL A 72 -2.76 6.38 2.14
CA VAL A 72 -3.22 6.82 3.47
C VAL A 72 -2.23 7.85 4.02
N ASP A 73 -2.71 9.09 4.22
CA ASP A 73 -1.89 10.14 4.82
C ASP A 73 -1.71 9.94 6.34
N ARG A 74 -0.76 10.67 6.92
CA ARG A 74 -0.39 10.62 8.34
C ARG A 74 -1.55 10.94 9.28
N ASP A 75 -2.51 11.75 8.84
CA ASP A 75 -3.71 12.10 9.60
C ASP A 75 -4.84 11.05 9.49
N GLY A 76 -4.64 10.01 8.68
CA GLY A 76 -5.62 8.94 8.42
C GLY A 76 -6.56 9.22 7.25
N THR A 77 -6.39 10.32 6.52
CA THR A 77 -7.11 10.57 5.26
C THR A 77 -6.76 9.50 4.24
N VAL A 78 -7.77 8.86 3.66
CA VAL A 78 -7.61 7.85 2.61
C VAL A 78 -7.89 8.48 1.25
N TYR A 79 -6.97 8.29 0.31
CA TYR A 79 -7.15 8.63 -1.09
C TYR A 79 -7.27 7.35 -1.91
N GLN A 80 -8.16 7.32 -2.89
CA GLN A 80 -8.25 6.23 -3.86
C GLN A 80 -7.85 6.73 -5.25
N LEU A 81 -6.87 6.05 -5.86
CA LEU A 81 -6.27 6.44 -7.14
C LEU A 81 -6.72 5.52 -8.27
N VAL A 82 -6.86 4.21 -8.00
CA VAL A 82 -7.27 3.19 -8.98
C VAL A 82 -8.45 2.39 -8.42
N PRO A 83 -9.53 2.14 -9.19
CA PRO A 83 -10.62 1.25 -8.77
C PRO A 83 -10.10 -0.16 -8.47
N GLU A 84 -10.62 -0.82 -7.44
CA GLU A 84 -10.11 -2.13 -6.98
C GLU A 84 -10.22 -3.25 -8.02
N ARG A 85 -11.12 -3.11 -9.00
CA ARG A 85 -11.31 -4.06 -10.13
C ARG A 85 -10.26 -3.94 -11.24
N VAL A 86 -9.34 -2.98 -11.14
CA VAL A 86 -8.27 -2.75 -12.12
C VAL A 86 -6.94 -2.81 -11.41
N ALA A 87 -5.97 -3.52 -12.00
CA ALA A 87 -4.67 -3.68 -11.36
C ALA A 87 -3.96 -2.32 -11.28
N ALA A 88 -3.48 -1.94 -10.10
CA ALA A 88 -2.54 -0.82 -9.96
C ALA A 88 -1.09 -1.31 -10.10
N TYR A 89 -0.20 -0.48 -10.61
CA TYR A 89 1.21 -0.80 -10.84
C TYR A 89 2.07 -0.58 -9.58
N HIS A 90 1.69 -1.20 -8.46
CA HIS A 90 2.34 -1.00 -7.15
C HIS A 90 3.44 -2.02 -6.85
N VAL A 91 3.40 -3.17 -7.51
CA VAL A 91 4.38 -4.25 -7.34
C VAL A 91 4.51 -5.00 -8.65
N ALA A 92 5.71 -5.45 -8.99
CA ALA A 92 5.92 -6.33 -10.13
C ALA A 92 7.18 -7.13 -9.87
N CYS A 93 7.05 -8.45 -9.71
CA CYS A 93 8.20 -9.32 -9.47
C CYS A 93 8.41 -10.39 -10.55
N GLY A 94 7.46 -10.60 -11.46
CA GLY A 94 7.59 -11.66 -12.49
C GLY A 94 7.68 -13.05 -11.86
N VAL A 95 7.94 -14.09 -12.64
CA VAL A 95 7.97 -15.47 -12.12
C VAL A 95 9.23 -15.73 -11.27
N GLU A 96 10.35 -15.09 -11.58
CA GLU A 96 11.65 -15.36 -10.94
C GLU A 96 12.13 -14.24 -9.99
N GLY A 97 11.52 -13.06 -10.03
CA GLY A 97 11.95 -11.91 -9.23
C GLY A 97 11.21 -11.75 -7.91
N CYS A 98 10.24 -12.61 -7.61
CA CYS A 98 9.56 -12.62 -6.32
C CYS A 98 10.45 -13.26 -5.26
N VAL A 99 10.39 -12.75 -4.03
CA VAL A 99 11.12 -13.37 -2.92
C VAL A 99 10.47 -14.69 -2.54
N SER A 100 11.26 -15.64 -2.04
CA SER A 100 10.78 -16.98 -1.66
C SER A 100 9.73 -16.99 -0.55
N SER A 101 9.61 -15.90 0.21
CA SER A 101 8.60 -15.72 1.25
C SER A 101 7.26 -15.19 0.72
N CYS A 102 7.14 -14.91 -0.58
CA CYS A 102 5.87 -14.49 -1.17
C CYS A 102 4.89 -15.68 -1.22
N PRO A 103 3.63 -15.49 -0.79
CA PRO A 103 2.62 -16.54 -0.88
C PRO A 103 2.44 -17.05 -2.33
N PRO A 104 2.39 -18.38 -2.57
CA PRO A 104 2.24 -18.92 -3.92
C PRO A 104 0.98 -18.47 -4.65
N PHE A 105 -0.13 -18.24 -3.95
CA PHE A 105 -1.36 -17.74 -4.57
C PHE A 105 -1.24 -16.29 -5.07
N LEU A 106 -0.31 -15.51 -4.49
CA LEU A 106 -0.05 -14.12 -4.86
C LEU A 106 1.00 -14.01 -5.96
N CYS A 107 2.09 -14.79 -5.87
CA CYS A 107 3.25 -14.67 -6.76
C CYS A 107 3.41 -15.80 -7.77
N GLY A 108 2.62 -16.88 -7.70
CA GLY A 108 2.85 -18.10 -8.48
C GLY A 108 2.73 -17.93 -10.00
N ASP A 109 1.96 -16.93 -10.46
CA ASP A 109 1.86 -16.57 -11.89
C ASP A 109 2.72 -15.35 -12.27
N GLY A 110 3.53 -14.85 -11.33
CA GLY A 110 4.43 -13.72 -11.50
C GLY A 110 3.76 -12.35 -11.62
N ARG A 111 2.46 -12.24 -11.36
CA ARG A 111 1.68 -10.99 -11.51
C ARG A 111 0.95 -10.55 -10.24
N PRO A 112 1.67 -10.34 -9.12
CA PRO A 112 1.07 -9.94 -7.86
C PRO A 112 0.21 -8.66 -7.94
N GLU A 113 0.48 -7.76 -8.87
CA GLU A 113 -0.32 -6.54 -9.11
C GLU A 113 -1.77 -6.80 -9.52
N SER A 114 -2.00 -7.91 -10.23
CA SER A 114 -3.33 -8.34 -10.68
C SER A 114 -4.04 -9.28 -9.70
N ARG A 115 -3.40 -9.51 -8.54
CA ARG A 115 -3.84 -10.41 -7.48
C ARG A 115 -3.92 -9.71 -6.13
N SER A 116 -3.74 -8.39 -6.08
CA SER A 116 -3.71 -7.67 -4.82
C SER A 116 -4.20 -6.24 -4.90
N ILE A 117 -4.54 -5.70 -3.73
CA ILE A 117 -4.76 -4.27 -3.51
C ILE A 117 -3.50 -3.66 -2.89
N GLY A 118 -2.80 -2.83 -3.65
CA GLY A 118 -1.72 -1.98 -3.15
C GLY A 118 -2.21 -0.77 -2.33
N ILE A 119 -1.69 -0.62 -1.12
CA ILE A 119 -1.91 0.54 -0.22
C ILE A 119 -0.56 1.19 0.09
N GLU A 120 -0.43 2.47 -0.23
CA GLU A 120 0.73 3.31 0.09
C GLU A 120 0.48 4.10 1.38
N LEU A 121 1.38 4.01 2.35
CA LEU A 121 1.32 4.84 3.55
C LEU A 121 2.29 6.01 3.41
N VAL A 122 1.80 7.24 3.60
CA VAL A 122 2.68 8.42 3.60
C VAL A 122 3.63 8.35 4.79
N ASN A 123 4.90 8.08 4.52
CA ASN A 123 5.95 7.88 5.51
C ASN A 123 7.32 8.03 4.82
N ARG A 124 8.33 8.58 5.51
CA ARG A 124 9.69 8.80 5.01
C ARG A 124 10.56 7.54 5.03
N GLY A 125 10.10 6.47 5.66
CA GLY A 125 10.87 5.26 5.87
C GLY A 125 12.03 5.51 6.82
N LYS A 126 13.25 5.48 6.31
CA LYS A 126 14.47 5.67 7.12
C LYS A 126 14.65 7.15 7.45
N VAL A 127 14.94 7.43 8.72
CA VAL A 127 15.22 8.79 9.21
C VAL A 127 16.47 8.78 10.11
N PRO A 128 17.14 9.93 10.31
CA PRO A 128 18.17 10.03 11.34
C PRO A 128 17.55 10.00 12.75
N GLN A 129 18.37 9.73 13.77
CA GLN A 129 17.90 9.64 15.16
C GLN A 129 17.27 10.95 15.66
N ASP A 130 17.80 12.10 15.21
CA ASP A 130 17.37 13.45 15.57
C ASP A 130 16.31 14.02 14.62
N TRP A 131 15.65 13.17 13.83
CA TRP A 131 14.55 13.60 12.97
C TRP A 131 13.43 14.24 13.81
N PRO A 132 12.90 15.41 13.41
CA PRO A 132 11.99 16.19 14.26
C PRO A 132 10.59 15.58 14.45
N GLY A 133 10.21 14.54 13.70
CA GLY A 133 8.93 13.85 13.87
C GLY A 133 9.03 12.63 14.79
N ALA A 134 7.98 11.80 14.81
CA ALA A 134 7.97 10.58 15.62
C ALA A 134 8.94 9.52 15.06
N VAL A 135 9.91 9.09 15.86
CA VAL A 135 10.90 8.09 15.45
C VAL A 135 10.63 6.74 16.14
N TYR A 136 10.67 5.67 15.36
CA TYR A 136 10.77 4.29 15.83
C TYR A 136 12.22 3.81 15.74
N GLU A 137 12.79 3.42 16.89
CA GLU A 137 14.08 2.74 17.00
C GLU A 137 13.86 1.23 16.95
N ASP A 138 14.30 0.60 15.87
CA ASP A 138 14.33 -0.85 15.70
C ASP A 138 15.61 -1.43 16.32
N TYR A 139 15.48 -2.07 17.49
CA TYR A 139 16.61 -2.64 18.22
C TYR A 139 17.31 -3.76 17.44
N GLY A 140 16.55 -4.50 16.64
CA GLY A 140 17.07 -5.61 15.84
C GLY A 140 17.72 -5.16 14.53
N MET A 141 17.54 -3.90 14.11
CA MET A 141 17.94 -3.41 12.78
C MET A 141 17.52 -4.38 11.66
N ALA A 142 16.29 -4.90 11.72
CA ALA A 142 15.79 -6.01 10.91
C ALA A 142 15.92 -5.74 9.39
N PHE A 143 15.92 -4.47 8.99
CA PHE A 143 16.06 -4.02 7.59
C PHE A 143 17.38 -3.25 7.33
N GLY A 144 18.39 -3.49 8.16
CA GLY A 144 19.73 -2.91 8.05
C GLY A 144 19.80 -1.42 8.40
N TRP A 145 18.80 -0.90 9.12
CA TRP A 145 18.73 0.47 9.57
C TRP A 145 18.01 0.54 10.92
N ARG A 146 18.42 1.46 11.80
CA ARG A 146 17.91 1.53 13.17
C ARG A 146 16.74 2.49 13.36
N TRP A 147 16.76 3.67 12.76
CA TRP A 147 15.76 4.72 13.03
C TRP A 147 14.81 4.93 11.84
N TRP A 148 13.53 4.78 12.09
CA TRP A 148 12.48 4.85 11.08
C TRP A 148 11.46 5.91 11.49
N GLU A 149 10.83 6.59 10.54
CA GLU A 149 9.65 7.38 10.85
C GLU A 149 8.57 6.43 11.40
N ASP A 150 8.08 6.72 12.60
CA ASP A 150 6.97 5.98 13.18
C ASP A 150 5.65 6.33 12.49
N TYR A 151 4.77 5.35 12.35
CA TYR A 151 3.45 5.53 11.75
C TYR A 151 2.48 6.10 12.81
N PRO A 152 1.90 7.30 12.60
CA PRO A 152 0.95 7.87 13.54
C PRO A 152 -0.26 6.98 13.79
N GLN A 153 -0.81 7.00 15.00
CA GLN A 153 -1.95 6.14 15.36
C GLN A 153 -3.15 6.34 14.42
N ALA A 154 -3.45 7.56 14.00
CA ALA A 154 -4.55 7.86 13.08
C ALA A 154 -4.37 7.16 11.72
N GLN A 155 -3.16 7.16 11.17
CA GLN A 155 -2.81 6.46 9.93
C GLN A 155 -2.92 4.95 10.10
N ARG A 156 -2.46 4.41 11.23
CA ARG A 156 -2.55 2.96 11.54
C ARG A 156 -4.01 2.50 11.70
N ASP A 157 -4.83 3.30 12.37
CA ASP A 157 -6.27 3.01 12.53
C ASP A 157 -7.01 3.12 11.19
N ALA A 158 -6.63 4.06 10.32
CA ALA A 158 -7.18 4.19 8.98
C ALA A 158 -6.79 3.01 8.09
N LEU A 159 -5.51 2.59 8.11
CA LEU A 159 -5.05 1.37 7.44
C LEU A 159 -5.86 0.16 7.91
N LYS A 160 -6.03 -0.02 9.22
CA LYS A 160 -6.79 -1.14 9.77
C LYS A 160 -8.21 -1.19 9.21
N ARG A 161 -8.95 -0.08 9.30
CA ARG A 161 -10.33 0.00 8.79
C ARG A 161 -10.40 -0.25 7.28
N LEU A 162 -9.46 0.33 6.52
CA LEU A 162 -9.39 0.15 5.07
C LEU A 162 -9.15 -1.32 4.70
N VAL A 163 -8.21 -1.99 5.36
CA VAL A 163 -7.91 -3.41 5.11
C VAL A 163 -9.07 -4.31 5.51
N GLU A 164 -9.72 -4.08 6.65
CA GLU A 164 -10.89 -4.86 7.08
C GLU A 164 -12.06 -4.72 6.11
N ASP A 165 -12.25 -3.53 5.55
CA ASP A 165 -13.28 -3.23 4.56
C ASP A 165 -12.97 -3.84 3.18
N ILE A 166 -11.72 -3.76 2.69
CA ILE A 166 -11.26 -4.48 1.49
C ILE A 166 -11.45 -5.99 1.66
N ALA A 167 -11.04 -6.52 2.80
CA ALA A 167 -11.20 -7.93 3.15
C ALA A 167 -12.66 -8.37 3.10
N GLY A 168 -13.57 -7.57 3.66
CA GLY A 168 -15.01 -7.81 3.60
C GLY A 168 -15.57 -7.79 2.18
N ARG A 169 -15.12 -6.86 1.31
CA ARG A 169 -15.56 -6.77 -0.10
C ARG A 169 -15.10 -7.95 -0.95
N TRP A 170 -13.86 -8.40 -0.76
CA TRP A 170 -13.22 -9.37 -1.65
C TRP A 170 -13.10 -10.78 -1.07
N GLY A 171 -13.49 -10.99 0.19
CA GLY A 171 -13.36 -12.28 0.87
C GLY A 171 -11.90 -12.65 1.17
N ILE A 172 -11.04 -11.64 1.41
CA ILE A 172 -9.62 -11.82 1.75
C ILE A 172 -9.51 -12.02 3.26
N ALA A 173 -8.68 -12.95 3.73
CA ALA A 173 -8.44 -13.11 5.16
C ALA A 173 -7.56 -11.96 5.70
N VAL A 174 -7.79 -11.53 6.94
CA VAL A 174 -6.92 -10.56 7.62
C VAL A 174 -5.91 -11.32 8.46
N ASP A 175 -4.86 -11.81 7.80
CA ASP A 175 -3.81 -12.62 8.41
C ASP A 175 -2.43 -12.31 7.80
N PRO A 176 -1.33 -12.85 8.36
CA PRO A 176 0.01 -12.58 7.87
C PRO A 176 0.29 -13.09 6.44
N GLU A 177 -0.51 -13.99 5.87
CA GLU A 177 -0.32 -14.48 4.50
C GLU A 177 -0.99 -13.58 3.46
N HIS A 178 -2.13 -12.98 3.82
CA HIS A 178 -2.96 -12.22 2.89
C HIS A 178 -2.78 -10.70 3.03
N VAL A 179 -2.29 -10.20 4.17
CA VAL A 179 -1.96 -8.78 4.35
C VAL A 179 -0.46 -8.67 4.62
N VAL A 180 0.29 -8.26 3.58
CA VAL A 180 1.75 -8.33 3.60
C VAL A 180 2.40 -6.99 3.30
N GLY A 181 3.59 -6.76 3.84
CA GLY A 181 4.43 -5.66 3.37
C GLY A 181 5.10 -5.99 2.03
N HIS A 182 5.46 -4.97 1.25
CA HIS A 182 6.14 -5.15 -0.04
C HIS A 182 7.41 -6.00 0.04
N TYR A 183 8.14 -5.93 1.16
CA TYR A 183 9.32 -6.78 1.44
C TYR A 183 9.05 -8.30 1.38
N ARG A 184 7.79 -8.72 1.51
CA ARG A 184 7.38 -10.13 1.37
C ARG A 184 7.08 -10.54 -0.06
N VAL A 185 7.02 -9.60 -1.00
CA VAL A 185 6.67 -9.85 -2.41
C VAL A 185 7.91 -9.70 -3.29
N GLN A 186 8.66 -8.62 -3.09
CA GLN A 186 9.89 -8.31 -3.81
C GLN A 186 10.98 -7.90 -2.82
N GLY A 187 12.27 -7.94 -3.21
CA GLY A 187 13.45 -7.60 -2.37
C GLY A 187 13.55 -6.15 -1.89
N LYS A 188 12.40 -5.52 -1.63
CA LYS A 188 12.19 -4.20 -1.05
C LYS A 188 12.19 -4.27 0.47
N ARG A 189 12.05 -3.12 1.13
CA ARG A 189 12.11 -3.01 2.61
C ARG A 189 10.89 -2.35 3.21
N ASP A 190 10.10 -1.66 2.40
CA ASP A 190 8.86 -1.02 2.81
C ASP A 190 7.79 -2.07 3.17
N PRO A 191 6.90 -1.76 4.13
CA PRO A 191 6.77 -0.48 4.86
C PRO A 191 7.74 -0.33 6.06
N GLY A 192 8.72 -1.23 6.19
CA GLY A 192 9.73 -1.19 7.24
C GLY A 192 9.25 -1.74 8.59
N PRO A 193 10.16 -1.83 9.59
CA PRO A 193 9.88 -2.48 10.87
C PRO A 193 8.99 -1.65 11.79
N ALA A 194 8.81 -0.34 11.51
CA ALA A 194 7.93 0.53 12.26
C ALA A 194 6.44 0.19 12.06
N LEU A 195 6.08 -0.40 10.91
CA LEU A 195 4.71 -0.89 10.68
C LEU A 195 4.60 -2.36 11.06
N ASN A 196 4.34 -2.63 12.33
CA ASN A 196 4.11 -3.98 12.81
C ASN A 196 2.67 -4.43 12.52
N LEU A 197 2.47 -5.18 11.43
CA LEU A 197 1.13 -5.59 10.98
C LEU A 197 0.47 -6.59 11.94
N PHE A 198 1.18 -7.68 12.26
CA PHE A 198 0.68 -8.81 13.07
C PHE A 198 1.62 -9.23 14.21
N TRP A 199 2.69 -8.48 14.44
CA TRP A 199 3.69 -8.81 15.45
C TRP A 199 3.86 -7.66 16.45
N GLU A 200 4.47 -7.94 17.59
CA GLU A 200 4.86 -6.91 18.55
C GLU A 200 6.12 -6.19 18.10
N ARG A 201 6.19 -4.88 18.36
CA ARG A 201 7.39 -4.10 18.06
C ARG A 201 8.56 -4.56 18.94
N ASN A 202 9.67 -4.93 18.29
CA ASN A 202 10.96 -5.11 18.95
C ASN A 202 11.78 -3.81 18.88
N GLY A 203 11.27 -2.77 19.55
CA GLY A 203 11.84 -1.43 19.46
C GLY A 203 11.10 -0.41 20.32
N ASN A 204 11.44 0.86 20.12
CA ASN A 204 10.89 1.99 20.86
C ASN A 204 10.31 3.07 19.92
N PRO A 205 9.09 3.57 20.11
CA PRO A 205 8.16 3.19 21.16
C PRO A 205 7.62 1.76 20.96
N ARG A 206 7.35 1.09 22.08
CA ARG A 206 6.57 -0.14 22.08
C ARG A 206 5.15 0.17 21.56
N GLY A 207 4.54 -0.81 20.92
CA GLY A 207 3.19 -0.66 20.38
C GLY A 207 2.59 -1.99 20.01
N ARG A 208 1.26 -2.06 20.02
CA ARG A 208 0.50 -3.23 19.55
C ARG A 208 0.61 -3.38 18.05
N ALA A 209 0.35 -4.57 17.53
CA ALA A 209 0.17 -4.83 16.11
C ALA A 209 -1.01 -4.01 15.55
N VAL A 210 -0.99 -3.72 14.24
CA VAL A 210 -2.14 -3.10 13.56
C VAL A 210 -3.35 -4.03 13.62
N PHE A 211 -3.12 -5.33 13.42
CA PHE A 211 -4.12 -6.38 13.50
C PHE A 211 -3.83 -7.31 14.68
N PRO A 212 -4.84 -7.68 15.48
CA PRO A 212 -4.69 -8.54 16.65
C PRO A 212 -4.39 -10.01 16.31
#